data_AF-A0A5M3XGH3-F1
#
_entry.id   AF-A0A5M3XGH3-F1
#
_cell.length_a   1.000
_cell.length_b   1.000
_cell.length_c   1.000
_cell.angle_alpha   90.00
_cell.angle_beta   90.00
_cell.angle_gamma   90.00
#
_symmetry.space_group_name_H-M   'P 1'
#
loop_
_entity.id
_entity.type
_entity.pdbx_description
1 polymer ?
#
loop_
_entity_poly.entity_id
_entity_poly.type
_entity_poly.pdbx_seq_one_letter_code
_entity_poly.pdbx_strand_id
1 'polypeptide(L)'
;MVTLRPTSGGTITSWVAATFPATITETIRDLKVPAVFVEPNLARRASVLRQVAADLSVQVCMLYGDTFNPDDPGYIPMMRHNADELARCLA
;
A
#
# COMPACT_ATOMS: atom_id res chain seq x y z
N MET A 1 7.97 12.71 22.15
CA MET A 1 6.55 13.01 22.43
C MET A 1 6.35 14.49 22.13
N VAL A 2 5.92 14.84 20.92
CA VAL A 2 5.68 16.23 20.53
C VAL A 2 4.19 16.50 20.69
N THR A 3 3.84 17.33 21.67
CA THR A 3 2.46 17.79 21.89
C THR A 3 2.24 19.04 21.05
N LEU A 4 1.46 18.94 19.97
CA LEU A 4 0.96 20.12 19.24
C LEU A 4 -0.43 20.47 19.77
N ARG A 5 -0.54 21.68 20.32
CA ARG A 5 -1.80 22.25 20.82
C ARG A 5 -2.48 23.01 19.68
N PRO A 6 -3.76 22.75 19.35
CA PRO A 6 -4.41 23.43 18.24
C PRO A 6 -4.97 24.78 18.69
N THR A 7 -4.57 25.85 18.00
CA THR A 7 -5.28 27.13 17.97
C THR A 7 -6.20 27.13 16.75
N SER A 8 -7.48 27.43 16.97
CA SER A 8 -8.57 27.54 15.97
C SER A 8 -9.28 26.24 15.53
N GLY A 9 -10.42 25.97 16.19
CA GLY A 9 -11.75 25.81 15.58
C GLY A 9 -12.05 24.76 14.50
N GLY A 10 -11.09 23.97 14.02
CA GLY A 10 -11.33 22.91 13.02
C GLY A 10 -11.54 21.54 13.67
N THR A 11 -12.59 20.82 13.26
CA THR A 11 -12.85 19.44 13.72
C THR A 11 -11.65 18.54 13.37
N ILE A 12 -11.14 17.83 14.37
CA ILE A 12 -9.93 16.98 14.33
C ILE A 12 -9.99 15.93 13.19
N THR A 13 -11.21 15.55 12.77
CA THR A 13 -11.49 14.61 11.68
C THR A 13 -11.10 15.10 10.29
N SER A 14 -10.92 16.41 10.07
CA SER A 14 -10.57 16.95 8.74
C SER A 14 -9.11 16.69 8.34
N TRP A 15 -8.20 16.68 9.31
CA TRP A 15 -6.75 16.68 9.03
C TRP A 15 -6.17 15.29 8.85
N VAL A 16 -6.72 14.27 9.51
CA VAL A 16 -6.21 12.89 9.40
C VAL A 16 -6.57 12.25 8.05
N ALA A 17 -7.73 12.61 7.47
CA ALA A 17 -8.19 12.03 6.21
C ALA A 17 -7.46 12.60 4.97
N ALA A 18 -7.09 13.88 4.99
CA ALA A 18 -6.40 14.53 3.87
C ALA A 18 -4.90 14.19 3.79
N THR A 19 -4.28 13.73 4.88
CA THR A 19 -2.85 13.41 4.90
C THR A 19 -2.52 12.12 4.15
N PHE A 20 -3.32 11.06 4.32
CA PHE A 20 -2.96 9.73 3.82
C PHE A 20 -2.76 9.64 2.29
N PRO A 21 -3.68 10.16 1.43
CA PRO A 21 -3.52 10.07 -0.03
C PRO A 21 -2.36 10.92 -0.56
N ALA A 22 -2.18 12.11 -0.01
CA ALA A 22 -1.08 13.01 -0.36
C ALA A 22 0.26 12.36 0.00
N THR A 23 0.38 11.81 1.21
CA THR A 23 1.62 11.15 1.66
C THR A 23 1.95 9.90 0.84
N ILE A 24 0.96 9.10 0.40
CA ILE A 24 1.23 7.90 -0.40
C ILE A 24 1.74 8.27 -1.79
N THR A 25 1.17 9.31 -2.39
CA THR A 25 1.56 9.81 -3.73
C THR A 25 2.97 10.36 -3.72
N GLU A 26 3.27 11.21 -2.73
CA GLU A 26 4.61 11.77 -2.55
C GLU A 26 5.63 10.66 -2.27
N THR A 27 5.32 9.73 -1.37
CA THR A 27 6.22 8.62 -1.04
C THR A 27 6.56 7.76 -2.26
N ILE A 28 5.57 7.36 -3.07
CA ILE A 28 5.81 6.54 -4.27
C ILE A 28 6.63 7.31 -5.30
N ARG A 29 6.32 8.59 -5.51
CA ARG A 29 7.06 9.46 -6.43
C ARG A 29 8.52 9.65 -6.00
N ASP A 30 8.76 9.91 -4.72
CA ASP A 30 10.08 10.24 -4.19
C ASP A 30 11.00 9.02 -4.08
N LEU A 31 10.47 7.88 -3.64
CA LEU A 31 11.23 6.64 -3.53
C LEU A 31 11.51 5.99 -4.89
N LYS A 32 10.77 6.38 -5.95
CA LYS A 32 10.93 5.85 -7.32
C LYS A 32 10.88 4.32 -7.36
N VAL A 33 9.98 3.74 -6.58
CA VAL A 33 9.82 2.29 -6.51
C VAL A 33 9.24 1.76 -7.83
N PRO A 34 9.72 0.60 -8.33
CA PRO A 34 9.18 0.00 -9.56
C PRO A 34 7.80 -0.63 -9.35
N ALA A 35 7.46 -1.01 -8.11
CA ALA A 35 6.20 -1.63 -7.76
C ALA A 35 5.72 -1.28 -6.34
N VAL A 36 4.41 -1.40 -6.14
CA VAL A 36 3.73 -1.44 -4.85
C VAL A 36 2.96 -2.74 -4.71
N PHE A 37 2.68 -3.15 -3.46
CA PHE A 37 2.07 -4.44 -3.17
C PHE A 37 0.73 -4.30 -2.46
N VAL A 38 -0.22 -5.16 -2.81
CA VAL A 38 -1.54 -5.24 -2.16
C VAL A 38 -1.84 -6.66 -1.73
N GLU A 39 -2.48 -6.79 -0.56
CA GLU A 39 -2.99 -8.08 -0.08
C GLU A 39 -4.42 -8.32 -0.57
N PRO A 40 -4.86 -9.58 -0.77
CA PRO A 40 -6.20 -9.91 -1.26
C PRO A 40 -7.33 -9.25 -0.45
N ASN A 41 -7.21 -9.26 0.88
CA ASN A 41 -8.22 -8.70 1.78
C ASN A 41 -8.28 -7.16 1.72
N LEU A 42 -7.16 -6.51 1.38
CA LEU A 42 -7.05 -5.06 1.27
C LEU A 42 -7.25 -4.56 -0.17
N ALA A 43 -7.18 -5.46 -1.17
CA ALA A 43 -7.25 -5.12 -2.58
C ALA A 43 -8.50 -4.31 -2.95
N ARG A 44 -9.65 -4.60 -2.32
CA ARG A 44 -10.91 -3.85 -2.51
C ARG A 44 -10.88 -2.44 -1.94
N ARG A 45 -10.05 -2.19 -0.92
CA ARG A 45 -9.91 -0.90 -0.23
C ARG A 45 -8.72 -0.08 -0.78
N ALA A 46 -7.85 -0.69 -1.56
CA ALA A 46 -6.64 -0.09 -2.13
C ALA A 46 -6.90 0.78 -3.38
N SER A 47 -8.11 1.34 -3.56
CA SER A 47 -8.45 2.12 -4.76
C SER A 47 -7.56 3.35 -4.95
N VAL A 48 -7.23 4.05 -3.85
CA VAL A 48 -6.32 5.20 -3.86
C VAL A 48 -4.91 4.78 -4.29
N LEU A 49 -4.37 3.71 -3.68
CA LEU A 49 -3.03 3.20 -4.02
C LEU A 49 -2.96 2.75 -5.48
N ARG A 50 -3.99 2.06 -5.99
CA ARG A 50 -4.07 1.61 -7.39
C ARG A 50 -4.15 2.79 -8.36
N GLN A 51 -4.92 3.82 -8.04
CA GLN A 51 -5.01 5.02 -8.87
C GLN A 51 -3.66 5.75 -8.94
N VAL A 52 -3.03 5.98 -7.78
CA VAL A 52 -1.72 6.62 -7.69
C VAL A 52 -0.66 5.82 -8.44
N ALA A 53 -0.64 4.48 -8.29
CA ALA A 53 0.28 3.62 -9.01
C ALA A 53 0.07 3.70 -10.53
N ALA A 54 -1.19 3.73 -11.00
CA ALA A 54 -1.50 3.93 -12.42
C ALA A 54 -1.03 5.29 -12.92
N ASP A 55 -1.30 6.37 -12.19
CA ASP A 55 -0.90 7.74 -12.55
C ASP A 55 0.63 7.90 -12.63
N LEU A 56 1.37 7.17 -11.80
CA LEU A 56 2.82 7.19 -11.73
C LEU A 56 3.50 6.07 -12.56
N SER A 57 2.72 5.26 -13.30
CA SER A 57 3.22 4.11 -14.06
C SER A 57 4.03 3.10 -13.23
N VAL A 58 3.61 2.88 -11.98
CA VAL A 58 4.19 1.93 -11.03
C VAL A 58 3.37 0.63 -11.03
N GLN A 59 4.03 -0.53 -11.00
CA GLN A 59 3.33 -1.82 -10.99
C GLN A 59 2.58 -2.06 -9.68
N VAL A 60 1.43 -2.72 -9.75
CA VAL A 60 0.71 -3.21 -8.56
C VAL A 60 0.79 -4.73 -8.55
N CYS A 61 1.53 -5.28 -7.60
CA CYS A 61 1.73 -6.72 -7.43
C CYS A 61 0.99 -7.24 -6.20
N MET A 62 0.80 -8.56 -6.12
CA MET A 62 0.06 -9.19 -5.02
C MET A 62 1.03 -9.83 -4.04
N LEU A 63 0.75 -9.69 -2.75
CA LEU A 63 1.37 -10.49 -1.70
C LEU A 63 0.28 -11.12 -0.84
N TYR A 64 0.58 -12.27 -0.28
CA TYR A 64 -0.23 -12.89 0.75
C TYR A 64 0.39 -12.63 2.12
N GLY A 65 -0.43 -12.36 3.13
CA GLY A 65 0.03 -12.18 4.51
C GLY A 65 -0.96 -12.74 5.51
N ASP A 66 -2.17 -12.18 5.53
CA ASP A 66 -3.26 -12.60 6.43
C ASP A 66 -4.13 -13.74 5.89
N THR A 67 -3.90 -14.12 4.64
CA THR A 67 -4.69 -15.10 3.88
C THR A 67 -3.80 -15.94 3.00
N PHE A 68 -4.21 -17.18 2.75
CA PHE A 68 -3.54 -18.04 1.79
C PHE A 68 -4.18 -17.95 0.40
N ASN A 69 -3.40 -18.31 -0.62
CA ASN A 69 -3.94 -18.63 -1.91
C ASN A 69 -4.92 -19.82 -1.78
N PRO A 70 -6.19 -19.69 -2.20
CA PRO A 70 -7.13 -20.82 -2.16
C PRO A 70 -6.70 -22.00 -3.04
N ASP A 71 -5.93 -21.76 -4.09
CA ASP A 71 -5.48 -22.80 -5.03
C ASP A 71 -4.23 -23.54 -4.55
N ASP A 72 -3.45 -22.95 -3.64
CA ASP A 72 -2.25 -23.57 -3.05
C ASP A 72 -2.06 -23.07 -1.60
N PRO A 73 -2.86 -23.61 -0.65
CA PRO A 73 -2.87 -23.11 0.72
C PRO A 73 -1.66 -23.57 1.53
N GLY A 74 -1.17 -22.71 2.41
CA GLY A 74 -0.14 -23.02 3.38
C GLY A 74 0.99 -22.00 3.42
N TYR A 75 1.71 -21.98 4.54
CA TYR A 75 2.74 -20.97 4.79
C TYR A 75 3.92 -21.05 3.81
N ILE A 76 4.39 -22.26 3.48
CA ILE A 76 5.51 -22.43 2.54
C ILE A 76 5.12 -22.02 1.11
N PRO A 77 3.99 -22.49 0.54
CA PRO A 77 3.47 -21.96 -0.73
C PRO A 77 3.32 -20.44 -0.75
N MET A 78 2.76 -19.87 0.32
CA MET A 78 2.60 -18.42 0.49
C MET A 78 3.93 -17.67 0.42
N MET A 79 4.94 -18.14 1.15
CA MET A 79 6.27 -17.49 1.17
C MET A 79 7.00 -17.65 -0.17
N ARG A 80 6.79 -18.76 -0.90
CA ARG A 80 7.34 -18.93 -2.25
C ARG A 80 6.71 -17.96 -3.23
N HIS A 81 5.37 -17.88 -3.25
CA HIS A 81 4.67 -16.89 -4.08
C HIS A 81 5.13 -15.46 -3.79
N ASN A 82 5.24 -15.08 -2.51
CA ASN A 82 5.71 -13.75 -2.13
C ASN A 82 7.14 -13.48 -2.61
N ALA A 83 8.04 -14.46 -2.51
CA ALA A 83 9.41 -14.33 -2.99
C ALA A 83 9.45 -14.16 -4.52
N ASP A 84 8.65 -14.93 -5.26
CA ASP A 84 8.56 -14.84 -6.72
C ASP A 84 8.00 -13.48 -7.18
N GLU A 85 6.94 -12.98 -6.52
CA GLU A 85 6.36 -11.67 -6.82
C GLU A 85 7.32 -10.52 -6.48
N LEU A 86 8.03 -10.60 -5.34
CA LEU A 86 9.05 -9.61 -4.98
C LEU A 86 10.18 -9.59 -6.03
N ALA A 87 10.70 -10.76 -6.41
CA ALA A 87 11.75 -10.87 -7.41
C ALA A 87 11.31 -10.34 -8.78
N ARG A 88 10.08 -10.63 -9.19
CA ARG A 88 9.52 -10.19 -10.48
C ARG A 88 9.25 -8.69 -10.53
N CYS A 89 8.74 -8.12 -9.44
CA CYS A 89 8.22 -6.74 -9.42
C CYS A 89 9.25 -5.69 -8.98
N LEU A 90 10.36 -6.10 -8.35
CA LEU A 90 11.42 -5.19 -7.90
C LEU A 90 12.69 -5.21 -8.76
N ALA A 91 12.72 -6.07 -9.78
CA ALA A 91 13.86 -6.19 -10.71
C ALA A 91 14.00 -4.98 -11.66
#